data_AF-A0AA96PR46-F1
#
_entry.id   AF-A0AA96PR46-F1
#
_cell.length_a   1.000
_cell.length_b   1.000
_cell.length_c   1.000
_cell.angle_alpha   90.00
_cell.angle_beta   90.00
_cell.angle_gamma   90.00
#
_symmetry.space_group_name_H-M   'P 1'
#
loop_
_entity.id
_entity.type
_entity.pdbx_description
1 polymer ?
#
loop_
_entity_poly.entity_id
_entity_poly.type
_entity_poly.pdbx_seq_one_letter_code
_entity_poly.pdbx_strand_id
1 'polypeptide(L)'
;MTQNICEYLREKSVEELFKTNTFSQSWNVWKGILEEKVPYLTGSNIIDLGDILSDTFRLTSSEGRSQSSVSGAGNAWESLVCWYLNLCLIGTRTVVIKQKKALVPQPIRTAITVNYGTFPSNTESDLIAITFPEKCEYTNMDKFQVSIRNNQGLEVSTTKRNRTFNYSEIINTLVERDFTECEVGIIQCKTNWNDNAQIPMLWDMIYSSKGFNNSISVGDSSFAIKNLKKFTYSFVTVPTVDLKKIKSDSTCVKRVQNISGGNYWGHSSLTSVASSIKGIFGRNFSSACDGSLLTNLNKELPHLQTKYQYFKLF
;
A
#
# COMPACT_ATOMS: atom_id res chain seq x y z
N MET A 1 -19.06 -11.98 -12.88
CA MET A 1 -18.17 -10.87 -13.30
C MET A 1 -16.78 -11.43 -13.48
N THR A 2 -16.17 -11.18 -14.63
CA THR A 2 -14.76 -11.48 -14.89
C THR A 2 -13.89 -10.65 -13.95
N GLN A 3 -12.94 -11.28 -13.26
CA GLN A 3 -12.07 -10.61 -12.30
C GLN A 3 -10.63 -11.11 -12.47
N ASN A 4 -9.72 -10.21 -12.83
CA ASN A 4 -8.29 -10.50 -12.90
C ASN A 4 -7.66 -10.67 -11.51
N ILE A 5 -6.42 -11.14 -11.46
CA ILE A 5 -5.75 -11.43 -10.19
C ILE A 5 -5.45 -10.18 -9.35
N CYS A 6 -5.14 -9.05 -9.98
CA CYS A 6 -4.88 -7.78 -9.27
C CYS A 6 -6.15 -7.28 -8.58
N GLU A 7 -7.29 -7.36 -9.25
CA GLU A 7 -8.58 -6.97 -8.70
C GLU A 7 -9.03 -7.90 -7.59
N TYR A 8 -8.80 -9.21 -7.73
CA TYR A 8 -9.03 -10.16 -6.64
C TYR A 8 -8.18 -9.82 -5.41
N LEU A 9 -6.90 -9.51 -5.60
CA LEU A 9 -6.00 -9.13 -4.51
C LEU A 9 -6.43 -7.81 -3.86
N ARG A 10 -6.88 -6.83 -4.65
CA ARG A 10 -7.39 -5.54 -4.16
C ARG A 10 -8.63 -5.73 -3.30
N GLU A 11 -9.61 -6.50 -3.78
CA GLU A 11 -10.79 -6.90 -3.01
C GLU A 11 -10.38 -7.51 -1.67
N LYS A 12 -9.51 -8.54 -1.68
CA LYS A 12 -9.07 -9.19 -0.45
C LYS A 12 -8.28 -8.27 0.47
N SER A 13 -7.47 -7.36 -0.07
CA SER A 13 -6.71 -6.40 0.73
C SER A 13 -7.63 -5.41 1.44
N VAL A 14 -8.68 -4.92 0.75
CA VAL A 14 -9.64 -3.95 1.31
C VAL A 14 -10.62 -4.61 2.27
N GLU A 15 -11.15 -5.80 1.94
CA GLU A 15 -12.06 -6.56 2.84
C GLU A 15 -11.42 -6.84 4.21
N GLU A 16 -10.11 -7.13 4.23
CA GLU A 16 -9.36 -7.39 5.46
C GLU A 16 -9.30 -6.18 6.40
N LEU A 17 -9.30 -4.95 5.86
CA LEU A 17 -9.34 -3.72 6.66
C LEU A 17 -10.62 -3.70 7.52
N PHE A 18 -11.75 -4.06 6.91
CA PHE A 18 -13.07 -4.08 7.55
C PHE A 18 -13.29 -5.23 8.54
N LYS A 19 -12.40 -6.23 8.58
CA LYS A 19 -12.47 -7.29 9.61
C LYS A 19 -11.97 -6.82 10.97
N THR A 20 -11.22 -5.72 11.01
CA THR A 20 -10.73 -5.16 12.28
C THR A 20 -11.79 -4.23 12.88
N ASN A 21 -12.18 -4.48 14.13
CA ASN A 21 -13.21 -3.70 14.83
C ASN A 21 -12.91 -2.19 14.82
N THR A 22 -11.66 -1.79 15.09
CA THR A 22 -11.26 -0.38 15.13
C THR A 22 -11.53 0.35 13.80
N PHE A 23 -11.18 -0.27 12.68
CA PHE A 23 -11.40 0.34 11.36
C PHE A 23 -12.89 0.35 11.01
N SER A 24 -13.59 -0.78 11.22
CA SER A 24 -15.03 -0.90 10.93
C SER A 24 -15.88 0.10 11.73
N GLN A 25 -15.58 0.30 13.02
CA GLN A 25 -16.26 1.29 13.85
C GLN A 25 -15.94 2.72 13.40
N SER A 26 -14.68 3.02 13.12
CA SER A 26 -14.28 4.36 12.66
C SER A 26 -14.87 4.69 11.29
N TRP A 27 -15.01 3.68 10.42
CA TRP A 27 -15.60 3.82 9.09
C TRP A 27 -17.02 4.37 9.11
N ASN A 28 -17.82 4.04 10.14
CA ASN A 28 -19.19 4.56 10.27
C ASN A 28 -19.24 6.08 10.42
N VAL A 29 -18.17 6.70 10.91
CA VAL A 29 -18.01 8.16 10.99
C VAL A 29 -17.34 8.70 9.73
N TRP A 30 -16.25 8.05 9.30
CA TRP A 30 -15.46 8.53 8.16
C TRP A 30 -16.23 8.51 6.84
N LYS A 31 -17.05 7.48 6.61
CA LYS A 31 -17.85 7.33 5.37
C LYS A 31 -18.64 8.59 5.07
N GLY A 32 -19.42 9.11 6.03
CA GLY A 32 -20.28 10.27 5.79
C GLY A 32 -19.51 11.53 5.41
N ILE A 33 -18.34 11.75 6.02
CA ILE A 33 -17.47 12.89 5.68
C ILE A 33 -16.84 12.72 4.30
N LEU A 34 -16.38 11.51 3.97
CA LEU A 34 -15.81 11.24 2.65
C LEU A 34 -16.87 11.37 1.55
N GLU A 35 -18.10 10.91 1.79
CA GLU A 35 -19.24 11.09 0.87
C GLU A 35 -19.59 12.56 0.68
N GLU A 36 -19.67 13.35 1.76
CA GLU A 36 -19.91 14.80 1.68
C GLU A 36 -18.85 15.52 0.83
N LYS A 37 -17.59 15.11 0.95
CA LYS A 37 -16.45 15.72 0.23
C LYS A 37 -16.32 15.21 -1.20
N VAL A 38 -17.13 14.24 -1.63
CA VAL A 38 -17.22 13.75 -3.01
C VAL A 38 -18.65 13.96 -3.53
N PRO A 39 -19.08 15.22 -3.75
CA PRO A 39 -20.45 15.51 -4.21
C PRO A 39 -20.72 14.95 -5.61
N TYR A 40 -19.67 14.79 -6.42
CA TYR A 40 -19.70 14.13 -7.71
C TYR A 40 -18.63 13.06 -7.76
N LEU A 41 -18.98 11.87 -8.24
CA LEU A 41 -18.06 10.75 -8.33
C LEU A 41 -17.11 10.91 -9.53
N THR A 42 -16.09 11.74 -9.36
CA THR A 42 -15.04 11.99 -10.35
C THR A 42 -13.68 11.60 -9.80
N GLY A 43 -12.75 11.26 -10.70
CA GLY A 43 -11.40 10.88 -10.32
C GLY A 43 -10.66 11.99 -9.57
N SER A 44 -10.87 13.26 -9.94
CA SER A 44 -10.27 14.39 -9.24
C SER A 44 -10.76 14.48 -7.79
N ASN A 45 -12.08 14.40 -7.57
CA ASN A 45 -12.64 14.46 -6.21
C ASN A 45 -12.14 13.29 -5.34
N ILE A 46 -12.03 12.09 -5.91
CA ILE A 46 -11.52 10.91 -5.20
C ILE A 46 -10.03 11.06 -4.87
N ILE A 47 -9.21 11.56 -5.80
CA ILE A 47 -7.78 11.83 -5.56
C ILE A 47 -7.61 12.97 -4.53
N ASP A 48 -8.47 13.97 -4.54
CA ASP A 48 -8.39 15.10 -3.62
C ASP A 48 -8.79 14.74 -2.17
N LEU A 49 -9.42 13.58 -1.94
CA LEU A 49 -9.60 13.03 -0.59
C LEU A 49 -8.27 12.89 0.17
N GLY A 50 -7.16 12.71 -0.55
CA GLY A 50 -5.81 12.66 0.02
C GLY A 50 -5.47 13.86 0.90
N ASP A 51 -6.02 15.04 0.57
CA ASP A 51 -5.75 16.29 1.28
C ASP A 51 -6.49 16.41 2.62
N ILE A 52 -7.45 15.52 2.91
CA ILE A 52 -8.30 15.58 4.10
C ILE A 52 -8.30 14.29 4.92
N LEU A 53 -7.48 13.29 4.55
CA LEU A 53 -7.43 12.01 5.28
C LEU A 53 -7.05 12.18 6.74
N SER A 54 -6.13 13.11 7.04
CA SER A 54 -5.70 13.39 8.41
C SER A 54 -6.84 13.93 9.26
N ASP A 55 -7.64 14.84 8.69
CA ASP A 55 -8.77 15.45 9.40
C ASP A 55 -9.87 14.42 9.62
N THR A 56 -10.16 13.62 8.60
CA THR A 56 -11.11 12.50 8.66
C THR A 56 -10.70 11.50 9.75
N PHE A 57 -9.44 11.07 9.75
CA PHE A 57 -8.89 10.14 10.75
C PHE A 57 -9.06 10.64 12.18
N ARG A 58 -8.88 11.94 12.42
CA ARG A 58 -8.95 12.53 13.77
C ARG A 58 -10.34 12.54 14.38
N LEU A 59 -11.40 12.45 13.58
CA LEU A 59 -12.78 12.46 14.06
C LEU A 59 -13.10 11.30 15.01
N THR A 60 -12.31 10.22 14.94
CA THR A 60 -12.48 9.03 15.79
C THR A 60 -11.27 8.80 16.70
N SER A 61 -10.35 9.77 16.79
CA SER A 61 -9.22 9.68 17.70
C SER A 61 -9.68 9.88 19.15
N SER A 62 -9.39 8.89 20.01
CA SER A 62 -9.78 8.92 21.42
C SER A 62 -8.92 9.89 22.22
N GLU A 63 -9.55 10.70 23.08
CA GLU A 63 -8.84 11.50 24.09
C GLU A 63 -8.29 10.59 25.20
N GLY A 64 -6.97 10.33 25.19
CA GLY A 64 -6.31 9.55 26.23
C GLY A 64 -5.15 8.68 25.74
N ARG A 65 -4.00 8.74 26.43
CA ARG A 65 -2.77 8.02 26.09
C ARG A 65 -2.68 6.68 26.83
N SER A 66 -3.45 5.68 26.43
CA SER A 66 -3.14 4.29 26.80
C SER A 66 -2.32 3.63 25.69
N GLN A 67 -1.42 2.72 26.02
CA GLN A 67 -0.58 2.06 25.00
C GLN A 67 -1.42 1.31 23.95
N SER A 68 -2.59 0.80 24.35
CA SER A 68 -3.58 0.17 23.45
C SER A 68 -4.31 1.17 22.55
N SER A 69 -4.54 2.41 23.00
CA SER A 69 -5.11 3.46 22.13
C SER A 69 -4.12 3.92 21.06
N VAL A 70 -2.83 3.98 21.38
CA VAL A 70 -1.76 4.36 20.44
C VAL A 70 -1.59 3.33 19.33
N SER A 71 -1.54 2.03 19.66
CA SER A 71 -1.42 0.96 18.66
C SER A 71 -2.69 0.83 17.80
N GLY A 72 -3.87 0.99 18.41
CA GLY A 72 -5.14 1.03 17.68
C GLY A 72 -5.22 2.18 16.68
N ALA A 73 -4.76 3.38 17.07
CA ALA A 73 -4.71 4.55 16.20
C ALA A 73 -3.75 4.37 15.01
N GLY A 74 -2.56 3.80 15.24
CA GLY A 74 -1.62 3.46 14.16
C GLY A 74 -2.24 2.51 13.13
N ASN A 75 -2.80 1.40 13.61
CA ASN A 75 -3.44 0.40 12.77
C ASN A 75 -4.64 0.96 11.96
N ALA A 76 -5.40 1.89 12.53
CA ALA A 76 -6.52 2.56 11.88
C ALA A 76 -6.04 3.55 10.80
N TRP A 77 -4.97 4.32 11.07
CA TRP A 77 -4.36 5.22 10.09
C TRP A 77 -3.82 4.45 8.88
N GLU A 78 -3.05 3.38 9.14
CA GLU A 78 -2.55 2.47 8.11
C GLU A 78 -3.68 1.92 7.23
N SER A 79 -4.78 1.50 7.86
CA SER A 79 -5.94 0.95 7.13
C SER A 79 -6.63 2.02 6.29
N LEU A 80 -6.77 3.26 6.78
CA LEU A 80 -7.35 4.36 6.01
C LEU A 80 -6.49 4.71 4.78
N VAL A 81 -5.17 4.77 4.96
CA VAL A 81 -4.23 4.98 3.86
C VAL A 81 -4.31 3.84 2.84
N CYS A 82 -4.32 2.58 3.29
CA CYS A 82 -4.46 1.41 2.43
C CYS A 82 -5.76 1.44 1.61
N TRP A 83 -6.88 1.78 2.25
CA TRP A 83 -8.18 1.93 1.60
C TRP A 83 -8.15 3.00 0.51
N TYR A 84 -7.66 4.20 0.85
CA TYR A 84 -7.60 5.34 -0.06
C TYR A 84 -6.73 5.06 -1.29
N LEU A 85 -5.54 4.49 -1.09
CA LEU A 85 -4.62 4.18 -2.18
C LEU A 85 -5.23 3.15 -3.14
N ASN A 86 -5.86 2.10 -2.61
CA ASN A 86 -6.52 1.10 -3.45
C ASN A 86 -7.72 1.69 -4.21
N LEU A 87 -8.48 2.61 -3.60
CA LEU A 87 -9.60 3.26 -4.26
C LEU A 87 -9.14 4.09 -5.46
N CYS A 88 -8.05 4.84 -5.30
CA CYS A 88 -7.48 5.61 -6.40
C CYS A 88 -6.85 4.72 -7.49
N LEU A 89 -6.44 3.50 -7.13
CA LEU A 89 -5.75 2.54 -8.01
C LEU A 89 -6.69 1.47 -8.59
N ILE A 90 -8.02 1.63 -8.52
CA ILE A 90 -8.95 0.68 -9.13
C ILE A 90 -8.69 0.51 -10.64
N GLY A 91 -8.80 -0.72 -11.14
CA GLY A 91 -8.53 -1.04 -12.54
C GLY A 91 -7.05 -0.96 -12.97
N THR A 92 -6.14 -0.60 -12.07
CA THR A 92 -4.69 -0.60 -12.36
C THR A 92 -4.04 -1.94 -12.00
N ARG A 93 -2.80 -2.14 -12.47
CA ARG A 93 -1.94 -3.28 -12.08
C ARG A 93 -1.19 -3.06 -10.77
N THR A 94 -1.48 -1.98 -10.04
CA THR A 94 -0.91 -1.71 -8.71
C THR A 94 -1.92 -2.00 -7.60
N VAL A 95 -1.51 -2.79 -6.62
CA VAL A 95 -2.33 -3.12 -5.44
C VAL A 95 -1.56 -2.78 -4.17
N VAL A 96 -2.22 -2.13 -3.21
CA VAL A 96 -1.64 -1.81 -1.90
C VAL A 96 -2.18 -2.77 -0.85
N ILE A 97 -1.30 -3.36 -0.07
CA ILE A 97 -1.63 -4.46 0.84
C ILE A 97 -1.10 -4.09 2.22
N LYS A 98 -1.96 -4.08 3.23
CA LYS A 98 -1.50 -4.06 4.62
C LYS A 98 -0.82 -5.39 4.93
N GLN A 99 0.37 -5.37 5.52
CA GLN A 99 1.24 -6.54 5.68
C GLN A 99 0.50 -7.77 6.21
N LYS A 100 0.18 -8.71 5.29
CA LYS A 100 -0.52 -9.96 5.60
C LYS A 100 0.06 -11.09 4.77
N LYS A 101 0.67 -12.07 5.46
CA LYS A 101 1.35 -13.22 4.85
C LYS A 101 0.53 -13.94 3.77
N ALA A 102 -0.79 -14.04 3.96
CA ALA A 102 -1.70 -14.72 3.05
C ALA A 102 -1.97 -13.94 1.74
N LEU A 103 -1.70 -12.63 1.71
CA LEU A 103 -1.96 -11.76 0.56
C LEU A 103 -0.67 -11.39 -0.19
N VAL A 104 0.43 -11.19 0.52
CA VAL A 104 1.70 -10.78 -0.10
C VAL A 104 2.41 -12.01 -0.69
N PRO A 105 2.72 -12.02 -2.00
CA PRO A 105 3.42 -13.13 -2.65
C PRO A 105 4.75 -13.44 -1.96
N GLN A 106 5.08 -14.72 -1.81
CA GLN A 106 6.29 -15.18 -1.14
C GLN A 106 7.56 -14.57 -1.75
N PRO A 107 7.75 -14.50 -3.08
CA PRO A 107 8.92 -13.84 -3.65
C PRO A 107 9.09 -12.39 -3.20
N ILE A 108 8.01 -11.62 -3.15
CA ILE A 108 8.03 -10.22 -2.64
C ILE A 108 8.36 -10.20 -1.16
N ARG A 109 7.72 -11.05 -0.34
CA ARG A 109 7.99 -11.14 1.10
C ARG A 109 9.46 -11.44 1.36
N THR A 110 10.02 -12.43 0.68
CA THR A 110 11.44 -12.76 0.76
C THR A 110 12.28 -11.56 0.41
N ALA A 111 12.03 -10.91 -0.73
CA ALA A 111 12.84 -9.79 -1.20
C ALA A 111 12.95 -8.64 -0.20
N ILE A 112 11.87 -8.34 0.53
CA ILE A 112 11.81 -7.24 1.51
C ILE A 112 12.17 -7.68 2.93
N THR A 113 12.42 -8.97 3.18
CA THR A 113 12.85 -9.45 4.49
C THR A 113 14.25 -8.91 4.78
N VAL A 114 14.44 -8.32 5.96
CA VAL A 114 15.75 -7.92 6.46
C VAL A 114 16.23 -8.95 7.48
N ASN A 115 17.38 -9.56 7.23
CA ASN A 115 17.94 -10.58 8.09
C ASN A 115 19.03 -9.97 8.98
N TYR A 116 19.00 -10.28 10.27
CA TYR A 116 20.08 -10.01 11.22
C TYR A 116 20.76 -11.34 11.56
N GLY A 117 21.80 -11.69 10.81
CA GLY A 117 22.40 -13.03 10.83
C GLY A 117 21.39 -14.06 10.35
N THR A 118 21.02 -15.00 11.22
CA THR A 118 20.01 -16.03 10.95
C THR A 118 18.60 -15.62 11.36
N PHE A 119 18.42 -14.44 11.96
CA PHE A 119 17.12 -13.95 12.41
C PHE A 119 16.43 -13.10 11.33
N PRO A 120 15.34 -13.59 10.70
CA PRO A 120 14.57 -12.79 9.75
C PRO A 120 13.70 -11.79 10.50
N SER A 121 13.86 -10.51 10.20
CA SER A 121 12.99 -9.43 10.66
C SER A 121 12.05 -8.99 9.53
N ASN A 122 10.75 -9.23 9.73
CA ASN A 122 9.68 -8.90 8.80
C ASN A 122 8.75 -7.80 9.36
N THR A 123 9.17 -7.12 10.43
CA THR A 123 8.26 -6.49 11.40
C THR A 123 7.89 -5.04 11.10
N GLU A 124 8.45 -4.39 10.08
CA GLU A 124 8.33 -2.92 9.98
C GLU A 124 7.68 -2.37 8.70
N SER A 125 7.34 -3.21 7.72
CA SER A 125 6.54 -2.75 6.59
C SER A 125 5.06 -2.66 6.98
N ASP A 126 4.48 -1.46 7.04
CA ASP A 126 3.04 -1.31 7.32
C ASP A 126 2.21 -1.67 6.08
N LEU A 127 2.50 -1.02 4.95
CA LEU A 127 1.86 -1.30 3.66
C LEU A 127 2.90 -1.65 2.59
N ILE A 128 2.49 -2.52 1.67
CA ILE A 128 3.26 -2.95 0.50
C ILE A 128 2.43 -2.67 -0.74
N ALA A 129 2.91 -1.76 -1.58
CA ALA A 129 2.41 -1.55 -2.92
C ALA A 129 3.16 -2.46 -3.89
N ILE A 130 2.44 -3.23 -4.71
CA ILE A 130 3.01 -4.07 -5.76
C ILE A 130 2.40 -3.64 -7.08
N THR A 131 3.23 -3.20 -8.02
CA THR A 131 2.86 -3.00 -9.42
C THR A 131 3.29 -4.24 -10.20
N PHE A 132 2.30 -5.05 -10.59
CA PHE A 132 2.52 -6.27 -11.36
C PHE A 132 2.84 -5.95 -12.82
N PRO A 133 3.61 -6.79 -13.53
CA PRO A 133 3.93 -6.59 -14.95
C PRO A 133 2.70 -6.41 -15.83
N GLU A 134 2.87 -5.77 -16.98
CA GLU A 134 1.81 -5.59 -17.96
C GLU A 134 1.63 -6.86 -18.81
N LYS A 135 1.16 -7.92 -18.15
CA LYS A 135 0.85 -9.22 -18.78
C LYS A 135 -0.63 -9.54 -18.61
N CYS A 136 -1.16 -10.40 -19.48
CA CYS A 136 -2.59 -10.66 -19.56
C CYS A 136 -3.16 -11.23 -18.25
N GLU A 137 -2.38 -12.04 -17.52
CA GLU A 137 -2.78 -12.65 -16.24
C GLU A 137 -3.06 -11.60 -15.15
N TYR A 138 -2.40 -10.43 -15.22
CA TYR A 138 -2.56 -9.34 -14.26
C TYR A 138 -3.60 -8.30 -14.67
N THR A 139 -3.90 -8.19 -15.97
CA THR A 139 -4.64 -7.06 -16.53
C THR A 139 -6.04 -7.44 -17.01
N ASN A 140 -6.17 -8.42 -17.92
CA ASN A 140 -7.40 -8.64 -18.68
C ASN A 140 -7.96 -10.06 -18.55
N MET A 141 -7.14 -11.02 -18.14
CA MET A 141 -7.52 -12.43 -18.01
C MET A 141 -8.33 -12.66 -16.74
N ASP A 142 -9.38 -13.50 -16.81
CA ASP A 142 -10.04 -13.95 -15.59
C ASP A 142 -9.09 -14.79 -14.74
N LYS A 143 -9.10 -14.59 -13.42
CA LYS A 143 -8.24 -15.35 -12.50
C LYS A 143 -8.39 -16.87 -12.62
N PHE A 144 -9.56 -17.39 -13.01
CA PHE A 144 -9.77 -18.84 -13.20
C PHE A 144 -9.27 -19.37 -14.54
N GLN A 145 -8.89 -18.50 -15.48
CA GLN A 145 -8.35 -18.84 -16.79
C GLN A 145 -6.82 -18.84 -16.84
N VAL A 146 -6.16 -18.46 -15.74
CA VAL A 146 -4.70 -18.48 -15.64
C VAL A 146 -4.19 -19.91 -15.81
N SER A 147 -3.28 -20.13 -16.77
CA SER A 147 -2.55 -21.38 -16.92
C SER A 147 -1.07 -21.11 -16.74
N ILE A 148 -0.49 -21.71 -15.69
CA ILE A 148 0.92 -21.56 -15.34
C ILE A 148 1.47 -22.86 -14.76
N ARG A 149 2.76 -23.12 -14.99
CA ARG A 149 3.48 -24.25 -14.43
C ARG A 149 4.44 -23.79 -13.35
N ASN A 150 4.54 -24.55 -12.27
CA ASN A 150 5.52 -24.30 -11.21
C ASN A 150 6.94 -24.71 -11.64
N ASN A 151 7.93 -24.54 -10.75
CA ASN A 151 9.33 -24.86 -11.03
C ASN A 151 9.61 -26.36 -11.27
N GLN A 152 8.64 -27.22 -10.95
CA GLN A 152 8.68 -28.66 -11.24
C GLN A 152 8.01 -29.00 -12.59
N GLY A 153 7.55 -28.00 -13.33
CA GLY A 153 6.83 -28.17 -14.59
C GLY A 153 5.37 -28.64 -14.44
N LEU A 154 4.84 -28.69 -13.21
CA LEU A 154 3.46 -29.10 -12.94
C LEU A 154 2.51 -27.92 -13.12
N GLU A 155 1.37 -28.16 -13.78
CA GLU A 155 0.32 -27.15 -13.91
C GLU A 155 -0.30 -26.82 -12.54
N VAL A 156 -0.40 -25.53 -12.24
CA VAL A 156 -1.00 -25.04 -11.01
C VAL A 156 -2.50 -24.91 -11.20
N SER A 157 -3.29 -25.67 -10.43
CA SER A 157 -4.75 -25.56 -10.45
C SER A 157 -5.18 -24.18 -9.99
N THR A 158 -6.05 -23.52 -10.76
CA THR A 158 -6.67 -22.23 -10.37
C THR A 158 -7.68 -22.38 -9.24
N THR A 159 -8.06 -23.60 -8.88
CA THR A 159 -9.13 -23.88 -7.91
C THR A 159 -8.65 -24.83 -6.81
N LYS A 160 -8.99 -24.50 -5.56
CA LYS A 160 -8.77 -25.35 -4.37
C LYS A 160 -9.90 -26.38 -4.22
N ARG A 161 -9.70 -27.36 -3.32
CA ARG A 161 -10.72 -28.41 -3.02
C ARG A 161 -12.11 -27.86 -2.67
N ASN A 162 -12.18 -26.70 -2.02
CA ASN A 162 -13.42 -26.03 -1.64
C ASN A 162 -13.99 -25.10 -2.73
N ARG A 163 -13.54 -25.24 -3.99
CA ARG A 163 -13.94 -24.40 -5.14
C ARG A 163 -13.57 -22.92 -5.02
N THR A 164 -12.71 -22.55 -4.05
CA THR A 164 -12.18 -21.17 -3.97
C THR A 164 -10.96 -21.01 -4.86
N PHE A 165 -10.71 -19.78 -5.31
CA PHE A 165 -9.55 -19.45 -6.13
C PHE A 165 -8.24 -19.78 -5.41
N ASN A 166 -7.33 -20.46 -6.10
CA ASN A 166 -6.03 -20.86 -5.58
C ASN A 166 -5.00 -19.72 -5.61
N TYR A 167 -5.36 -18.59 -4.99
CA TYR A 167 -4.58 -17.36 -5.03
C TYR A 167 -3.10 -17.57 -4.67
N SER A 168 -2.84 -18.23 -3.53
CA SER A 168 -1.47 -18.32 -3.00
C SER A 168 -0.51 -19.04 -3.93
N GLU A 169 -0.90 -20.17 -4.54
CA GLU A 169 0.01 -20.88 -5.44
C GLU A 169 0.14 -20.13 -6.77
N ILE A 170 -0.99 -19.70 -7.35
CA ILE A 170 -0.99 -18.98 -8.63
C ILE A 170 -0.15 -17.69 -8.55
N ILE A 171 -0.37 -16.85 -7.54
CA ILE A 171 0.36 -15.58 -7.44
C ILE A 171 1.85 -15.79 -7.14
N ASN A 172 2.20 -16.81 -6.34
CA ASN A 172 3.59 -17.09 -6.03
C ASN A 172 4.33 -17.54 -7.30
N THR A 173 3.73 -18.42 -8.10
CA THR A 173 4.33 -18.91 -9.34
C THR A 173 4.42 -17.80 -10.39
N LEU A 174 3.38 -16.98 -10.53
CA LEU A 174 3.37 -15.83 -11.44
C LEU A 174 4.46 -14.81 -11.07
N VAL A 175 4.54 -14.42 -9.79
CA VAL A 175 5.53 -13.44 -9.34
C VAL A 175 6.94 -14.02 -9.31
N GLU A 176 7.12 -15.31 -9.09
CA GLU A 176 8.42 -15.96 -9.23
C GLU A 176 8.93 -15.88 -10.68
N ARG A 177 8.06 -16.19 -11.66
CA ARG A 177 8.35 -16.06 -13.09
C ARG A 177 8.69 -14.62 -13.48
N ASP A 178 7.92 -13.67 -12.97
CA ASP A 178 7.97 -12.27 -13.43
C ASP A 178 8.63 -11.30 -12.44
N PHE A 179 9.39 -11.83 -11.48
CA PHE A 179 9.88 -11.06 -10.33
C PHE A 179 10.61 -9.78 -10.75
N THR A 180 11.47 -9.87 -11.77
CA THR A 180 12.31 -8.75 -12.23
C THR A 180 11.53 -7.63 -12.94
N GLU A 181 10.29 -7.90 -13.33
CA GLU A 181 9.39 -6.92 -13.98
C GLU A 181 8.46 -6.25 -12.97
N CYS A 182 8.41 -6.75 -11.73
CA CYS A 182 7.59 -6.19 -10.65
C CYS A 182 8.22 -4.92 -10.09
N GLU A 183 7.37 -3.97 -9.67
CA GLU A 183 7.77 -2.80 -8.91
C GLU A 183 7.18 -2.90 -7.49
N VAL A 184 7.97 -2.61 -6.46
CA VAL A 184 7.55 -2.71 -5.05
C VAL A 184 7.77 -1.39 -4.33
N GLY A 185 6.75 -0.94 -3.60
CA GLY A 185 6.83 0.21 -2.71
C GLY A 185 6.51 -0.20 -1.28
N ILE A 186 7.44 0.00 -0.35
CA ILE A 186 7.13 -0.06 1.08
C ILE A 186 6.61 1.31 1.51
N ILE A 187 5.51 1.35 2.24
CA ILE A 187 4.93 2.59 2.76
C ILE A 187 4.80 2.46 4.27
N GLN A 188 5.65 3.18 4.99
CA GLN A 188 5.56 3.29 6.44
C GLN A 188 4.56 4.37 6.81
N CYS A 189 3.63 4.03 7.70
CA CYS A 189 2.64 4.91 8.26
C CYS A 189 2.95 5.19 9.74
N LYS A 190 2.96 6.46 10.17
CA LYS A 190 3.08 6.80 11.61
C LYS A 190 2.13 7.92 12.00
N THR A 191 1.54 7.80 13.19
CA THR A 191 0.63 8.80 13.78
C THR A 191 1.34 9.89 14.59
N ASN A 192 2.65 9.78 14.79
CA ASN A 192 3.47 10.84 15.39
C ASN A 192 4.74 11.00 14.56
N TRP A 193 4.92 12.18 13.98
CA TRP A 193 6.04 12.49 13.11
C TRP A 193 7.32 12.81 13.91
N ASN A 194 7.23 13.58 15.00
CA ASN A 194 8.41 14.09 15.70
C ASN A 194 9.34 12.98 16.23
N ASP A 195 8.74 12.02 16.92
CA ASP A 195 9.51 10.96 17.59
C ASP A 195 9.84 9.81 16.65
N ASN A 196 9.00 9.56 15.64
CA ASN A 196 9.12 8.38 14.79
C ASN A 196 9.80 8.64 13.44
N ALA A 197 10.15 9.88 13.08
CA ALA A 197 10.81 10.19 11.80
C ALA A 197 12.15 9.46 11.60
N GLN A 198 12.82 9.03 12.67
CA GLN A 198 14.07 8.28 12.59
C GLN A 198 13.88 6.88 12.01
N ILE A 199 12.76 6.22 12.33
CA ILE A 199 12.45 4.87 11.89
C ILE A 199 12.39 4.78 10.35
N PRO A 200 11.55 5.55 9.63
CA PRO A 200 11.49 5.49 8.18
C PRO A 200 12.80 5.95 7.51
N MET A 201 13.54 6.88 8.12
CA MET A 201 14.87 7.27 7.65
C MET A 201 15.84 6.09 7.71
N LEU A 202 15.90 5.37 8.84
CA LEU A 202 16.78 4.22 9.03
C LEU A 202 16.44 3.10 8.04
N TRP A 203 15.16 2.79 7.84
CA TRP A 203 14.75 1.75 6.90
C TRP A 203 15.04 2.10 5.45
N ASP A 204 14.81 3.35 5.03
CA ASP A 204 15.21 3.80 3.69
C ASP A 204 16.73 3.63 3.49
N MET A 205 17.54 3.90 4.52
CA MET A 205 18.98 3.60 4.48
C MET A 205 19.28 2.10 4.41
N ILE A 206 18.55 1.25 5.14
CA ILE A 206 18.71 -0.22 5.09
C ILE A 206 18.44 -0.76 3.70
N TYR A 207 17.31 -0.38 3.11
CA TYR A 207 16.93 -0.83 1.76
C TYR A 207 17.81 -0.22 0.66
N SER A 208 18.35 0.99 0.87
CA SER A 208 19.22 1.65 -0.12
C SER A 208 20.70 1.24 0.01
N SER A 209 21.06 0.55 1.08
CA SER A 209 22.43 0.11 1.32
C SER A 209 22.89 -0.90 0.28
N LYS A 210 24.13 -0.74 -0.23
CA LYS A 210 24.77 -1.72 -1.13
C LYS A 210 25.38 -2.92 -0.40
N GLY A 211 25.22 -2.95 0.92
CA GLY A 211 25.77 -3.99 1.80
C GLY A 211 26.17 -3.40 3.14
N PHE A 212 26.01 -4.19 4.20
CA PHE A 212 26.53 -3.88 5.52
C PHE A 212 27.76 -4.73 5.77
N ASN A 213 28.80 -4.17 6.40
CA ASN A 213 29.96 -4.94 6.87
C ASN A 213 29.61 -5.88 8.04
N ASN A 214 28.35 -5.87 8.47
CA ASN A 214 27.78 -6.69 9.53
C ASN A 214 26.85 -7.72 8.90
N SER A 215 26.39 -8.72 9.66
CA SER A 215 25.49 -9.80 9.20
C SER A 215 24.06 -9.33 8.83
N ILE A 216 23.87 -8.09 8.36
CA ILE A 216 22.59 -7.55 7.92
C ILE A 216 22.47 -7.75 6.40
N SER A 217 21.41 -8.43 5.97
CA SER A 217 21.08 -8.58 4.54
C SER A 217 19.62 -8.26 4.26
N VAL A 218 19.31 -7.95 3.01
CA VAL A 218 17.94 -7.70 2.54
C VAL A 218 17.65 -8.68 1.40
N GLY A 219 16.60 -9.48 1.54
CA GLY A 219 16.33 -10.57 0.63
C GLY A 219 17.25 -11.77 0.82
N ASP A 220 17.22 -12.66 -0.18
CA ASP A 220 18.11 -13.82 -0.28
C ASP A 220 18.71 -13.95 -1.69
N SER A 221 19.34 -15.09 -1.98
CA SER A 221 19.95 -15.36 -3.28
C SER A 221 18.95 -15.51 -4.43
N SER A 222 17.69 -15.84 -4.13
CA SER A 222 16.63 -16.06 -5.13
C SER A 222 15.86 -14.77 -5.38
N PHE A 223 15.54 -14.03 -4.31
CA PHE A 223 14.73 -12.81 -4.39
C PHE A 223 15.36 -11.69 -3.56
N ALA A 224 15.72 -10.60 -4.23
CA ALA A 224 16.30 -9.41 -3.61
C ALA A 224 15.71 -8.14 -4.25
N ILE A 225 15.53 -7.09 -3.45
CA ILE A 225 14.95 -5.81 -3.94
C ILE A 225 15.69 -5.20 -5.13
N LYS A 226 17.00 -5.43 -5.23
CA LYS A 226 17.85 -4.95 -6.34
C LYS A 226 17.51 -5.57 -7.68
N ASN A 227 16.84 -6.73 -7.68
CA ASN A 227 16.44 -7.44 -8.90
C ASN A 227 15.04 -7.04 -9.37
N LEU A 228 14.29 -6.27 -8.57
CA LEU A 228 13.00 -5.71 -9.00
C LEU A 228 13.20 -4.61 -10.04
N LYS A 229 12.19 -4.37 -10.88
CA LYS A 229 12.20 -3.27 -11.86
C LYS A 229 12.35 -1.91 -11.17
N LYS A 230 11.70 -1.75 -10.01
CA LYS A 230 11.78 -0.55 -9.17
C LYS A 230 11.46 -0.92 -7.73
N PHE A 231 12.25 -0.40 -6.80
CA PHE A 231 11.95 -0.43 -5.37
C PHE A 231 11.85 0.99 -4.84
N THR A 232 10.89 1.26 -3.96
CA THR A 232 10.76 2.54 -3.26
C THR A 232 10.39 2.32 -1.79
N TYR A 233 10.85 3.23 -0.94
CA TYR A 233 10.40 3.32 0.44
C TYR A 233 9.73 4.67 0.64
N SER A 234 8.53 4.73 1.19
CA SER A 234 7.76 5.95 1.39
C SER A 234 7.37 6.11 2.85
N PHE A 235 7.17 7.36 3.26
CA PHE A 235 6.66 7.68 4.59
C PHE A 235 5.36 8.46 4.48
N VAL A 236 4.34 8.04 5.21
CA VAL A 236 3.02 8.67 5.27
C VAL A 236 2.67 8.94 6.73
N THR A 237 2.45 10.19 7.11
CA THR A 237 2.17 10.52 8.50
C THR A 237 0.88 11.31 8.69
N VAL A 238 0.32 11.19 9.89
CA VAL A 238 -0.68 12.12 10.41
C VAL A 238 -0.05 12.85 11.61
N PRO A 239 0.32 14.14 11.49
CA PRO A 239 1.11 14.81 12.53
C PRO A 239 0.24 15.19 13.72
N THR A 240 0.29 14.44 14.83
CA THR A 240 -0.57 14.70 16.02
C THR A 240 -0.33 16.03 16.74
N VAL A 241 0.70 16.78 16.36
CA VAL A 241 1.00 18.13 16.88
C VAL A 241 0.35 19.22 16.03
N ASP A 242 0.28 20.44 16.57
CA ASP A 242 -0.11 21.62 15.80
C ASP A 242 0.80 21.78 14.56
N LEU A 243 0.19 21.76 13.37
CA LEU A 243 0.89 21.87 12.08
C LEU A 243 1.73 23.14 11.97
N LYS A 244 1.33 24.24 12.63
CA LYS A 244 2.09 25.50 12.63
C LYS A 244 3.47 25.37 13.28
N LYS A 245 3.67 24.34 14.10
CA LYS A 245 4.95 24.05 14.74
C LYS A 245 5.90 23.24 13.85
N ILE A 246 5.42 22.65 12.77
CA ILE A 246 6.23 21.88 11.82
C ILE A 246 6.72 22.83 10.74
N LYS A 247 8.04 23.04 10.71
CA LYS A 247 8.71 23.94 9.78
C LYS A 247 9.65 23.15 8.89
N SER A 248 10.06 23.73 7.75
CA SER A 248 10.98 23.09 6.81
C SER A 248 12.37 22.76 7.39
N ASP A 249 12.76 23.42 8.48
CA ASP A 249 13.99 23.20 9.24
C ASP A 249 13.81 22.26 10.44
N SER A 250 12.59 21.82 10.73
CA SER A 250 12.33 20.89 11.83
C SER A 250 13.04 19.56 11.58
N THR A 251 13.66 19.01 12.62
CA THR A 251 14.44 17.76 12.53
C THR A 251 13.62 16.60 11.97
N CYS A 252 12.34 16.49 12.34
CA CYS A 252 11.45 15.45 11.82
C CYS A 252 11.22 15.55 10.31
N VAL A 253 11.20 16.77 9.75
CA VAL A 253 11.11 17.02 8.30
C VAL A 253 12.43 16.64 7.64
N LYS A 254 13.56 17.12 8.16
CA LYS A 254 14.89 16.86 7.59
C LYS A 254 15.24 15.38 7.50
N ARG A 255 14.85 14.58 8.50
CA ARG A 255 15.07 13.12 8.53
C ARG A 255 14.39 12.38 7.37
N VAL A 256 13.23 12.84 6.92
CA VAL A 256 12.42 12.14 5.91
C VAL A 256 12.41 12.83 4.55
N GLN A 257 13.05 14.00 4.44
CA GLN A 257 13.04 14.82 3.21
C GLN A 257 13.57 14.08 1.98
N ASN A 258 14.54 13.18 2.17
CA ASN A 258 15.24 12.48 1.10
C ASN A 258 14.83 11.00 0.95
N ILE A 259 13.74 10.58 1.60
CA ILE A 259 13.24 9.21 1.47
C ILE A 259 12.93 8.92 -0.01
N SER A 260 13.40 7.78 -0.50
CA SER A 260 13.39 7.40 -1.92
C SER A 260 12.03 7.56 -2.61
N GLY A 261 10.98 7.00 -2.01
CA GLY A 261 9.59 7.07 -2.46
C GLY A 261 8.83 8.32 -2.00
N GLY A 262 9.45 9.16 -1.15
CA GLY A 262 8.91 10.45 -0.71
C GLY A 262 8.27 10.45 0.68
N ASN A 263 8.08 11.67 1.19
CA ASN A 263 7.42 11.98 2.45
C ASN A 263 6.05 12.63 2.22
N TYR A 264 5.02 12.02 2.78
CA TYR A 264 3.63 12.39 2.57
C TYR A 264 2.83 12.50 3.88
N TRP A 265 1.69 13.16 3.78
CA TRP A 265 0.69 13.23 4.85
C TRP A 265 -0.74 13.32 4.31
N GLY A 266 -1.73 13.21 5.19
CA GLY A 266 -3.15 13.36 4.85
C GLY A 266 -3.65 14.80 4.84
N HIS A 267 -2.78 15.76 4.52
CA HIS A 267 -3.09 17.19 4.37
C HIS A 267 -2.64 17.66 2.98
N SER A 268 -3.14 18.81 2.52
CA SER A 268 -2.59 19.47 1.32
C SER A 268 -1.07 19.66 1.43
N SER A 269 -0.38 19.63 0.29
CA SER A 269 1.07 19.77 0.24
C SER A 269 1.52 21.09 0.87
N LEU A 270 2.54 21.02 1.72
CA LEU A 270 3.24 22.19 2.24
C LEU A 270 4.69 22.14 1.76
N THR A 271 5.07 23.15 0.98
CA THR A 271 6.39 23.27 0.37
C THR A 271 7.50 23.07 1.40
N SER A 272 8.48 22.25 1.06
CA SER A 272 9.64 21.92 1.91
C SER A 272 9.30 21.23 3.24
N VAL A 273 8.07 20.75 3.45
CA VAL A 273 7.65 20.00 4.64
C VAL A 273 7.20 18.58 4.27
N ALA A 274 6.04 18.46 3.63
CA ALA A 274 5.49 17.18 3.18
C ALA A 274 4.56 17.41 1.99
N SER A 275 4.49 16.42 1.11
CA SER A 275 3.50 16.42 0.04
C SER A 275 2.18 15.83 0.56
N SER A 276 1.06 16.25 -0.01
CA SER A 276 -0.17 15.46 0.11
C SER A 276 0.08 14.05 -0.40
N ILE A 277 -0.54 13.07 0.26
CA ILE A 277 -0.47 11.67 -0.17
C ILE A 277 -0.91 11.49 -1.63
N LYS A 278 -1.73 12.37 -2.21
CA LYS A 278 -2.06 12.30 -3.64
C LYS A 278 -0.83 12.43 -4.57
N GLY A 279 0.24 13.08 -4.10
CA GLY A 279 1.52 13.16 -4.83
C GLY A 279 2.19 11.80 -5.05
N ILE A 280 1.84 10.78 -4.26
CA ILE A 280 2.43 9.45 -4.36
C ILE A 280 2.13 8.79 -5.70
N PHE A 281 0.97 9.09 -6.31
CA PHE A 281 0.55 8.47 -7.56
C PHE A 281 1.49 8.81 -8.72
N GLY A 282 1.84 10.10 -8.87
CA GLY A 282 2.75 10.54 -9.93
C GLY A 282 4.19 10.08 -9.70
N ARG A 283 4.64 10.00 -8.45
CA ARG A 283 6.04 9.65 -8.12
C ARG A 283 6.29 8.14 -8.13
N ASN A 284 5.39 7.38 -7.51
CA ASN A 284 5.60 5.96 -7.25
C ASN A 284 4.78 5.06 -8.18
N PHE A 285 3.60 5.50 -8.62
CA PHE A 285 2.63 4.66 -9.34
C PHE A 285 2.32 5.16 -10.76
N SER A 286 3.21 5.94 -11.36
CA SER A 286 3.03 6.46 -12.72
C SER A 286 2.97 5.38 -13.80
N SER A 287 3.48 4.19 -13.52
CA SER A 287 3.45 3.03 -14.42
C SER A 287 2.24 2.11 -14.19
N ALA A 288 1.34 2.42 -13.25
CA ALA A 288 0.27 1.51 -12.80
C ALA A 288 -0.76 1.19 -13.89
N CYS A 289 -0.92 2.04 -14.89
CA CYS A 289 -1.81 1.85 -16.04
C CYS A 289 -1.28 2.64 -17.23
N ASP A 290 -1.81 2.34 -18.41
CA ASP A 290 -1.56 3.14 -19.60
C ASP A 290 -2.23 4.51 -19.48
N GLY A 291 -1.50 5.56 -19.82
CA GLY A 291 -1.99 6.93 -19.76
C GLY A 291 -2.06 7.48 -18.33
N SER A 292 -3.05 8.32 -18.05
CA SER A 292 -3.16 9.00 -16.76
C SER A 292 -4.02 8.22 -15.76
N LEU A 293 -3.60 8.20 -14.50
CA LEU A 293 -4.39 7.62 -13.41
C LEU A 293 -5.79 8.25 -13.33
N LEU A 294 -5.89 9.56 -13.56
CA LEU A 294 -7.15 10.29 -13.55
C LEU A 294 -8.13 9.76 -14.61
N THR A 295 -7.64 9.53 -15.84
CA THR A 295 -8.45 8.97 -16.93
C THR A 295 -8.92 7.55 -16.60
N ASN A 296 -8.00 6.70 -16.10
CA ASN A 296 -8.34 5.34 -15.69
C ASN A 296 -9.36 5.33 -14.55
N LEU A 297 -9.17 6.16 -13.53
CA LEU A 297 -10.07 6.26 -12.39
C LEU A 297 -11.48 6.70 -12.82
N ASN A 298 -11.59 7.73 -13.68
CA ASN A 298 -12.88 8.17 -14.23
C ASN A 298 -13.60 7.06 -15.03
N LYS A 299 -12.85 6.16 -15.70
CA LYS A 299 -13.42 5.02 -16.42
C LYS A 299 -13.98 3.97 -15.47
N GLU A 300 -13.32 3.71 -14.34
CA GLU A 300 -13.70 2.63 -13.42
C GLU A 300 -14.71 3.07 -12.34
N LEU A 301 -14.75 4.35 -11.98
CA LEU A 301 -15.66 4.90 -10.95
C LEU A 301 -17.16 4.62 -11.19
N PRO A 302 -17.70 4.60 -12.43
CA PRO A 302 -19.08 4.17 -12.68
C PRO A 302 -19.40 2.76 -12.17
N HIS A 303 -18.39 1.91 -11.98
CA HIS A 303 -18.54 0.56 -11.45
C HIS A 303 -18.37 0.47 -9.94
N LEU A 304 -18.23 1.61 -9.22
CA LEU A 304 -17.95 1.63 -7.79
C LEU A 304 -19.01 0.88 -6.97
N GLN A 305 -20.28 1.10 -7.30
CA GLN A 305 -21.43 0.46 -6.64
C GLN A 305 -21.74 -0.95 -7.14
N THR A 306 -21.01 -1.49 -8.11
CA THR A 306 -21.29 -2.83 -8.67
C THR A 306 -20.09 -3.76 -8.55
N LYS A 307 -18.97 -3.41 -9.18
CA LYS A 307 -17.72 -4.19 -9.19
C LYS A 307 -16.89 -3.97 -7.92
N TYR A 308 -16.95 -2.76 -7.36
CA TYR A 308 -16.06 -2.32 -6.28
C TYR A 308 -16.79 -2.06 -4.95
N GLN A 309 -17.93 -2.73 -4.73
CA GLN A 309 -18.76 -2.57 -3.53
C GLN A 309 -17.98 -2.82 -2.22
N TYR A 310 -16.89 -3.59 -2.28
CA TYR A 310 -16.03 -3.87 -1.15
C TYR A 310 -15.35 -2.62 -0.55
N PHE A 311 -15.31 -1.48 -1.26
CA PHE A 311 -14.85 -0.20 -0.68
C PHE A 311 -15.86 0.45 0.26
N LYS A 312 -17.15 0.09 0.17
CA LYS A 312 -18.25 0.60 1.03
C LYS A 312 -18.40 2.13 1.06
N LEU A 313 -17.96 2.83 0.01
CA LEU A 313 -18.02 4.29 -0.07
C LEU A 313 -19.41 4.81 -0.47
N PHE A 314 -20.25 3.99 -1.10
CA PHE A 314 -21.65 4.29 -1.43
C PHE A 314 -22.47 3.04 -1.21
#